data_AF-A0A1B8CPV3-F1
#
_entry.id   AF-A0A1B8CPV3-F1
#
_cell.length_a   1.000
_cell.length_b   1.000
_cell.length_c   1.000
_cell.angle_alpha   90.00
_cell.angle_beta   90.00
_cell.angle_gamma   90.00
#
_symmetry.space_group_name_H-M   'P 1'
#
loop_
_entity.id
_entity.type
_entity.pdbx_description
1 polymer ?
#
loop_
_entity_poly.entity_id
_entity_poly.type
_entity_poly.pdbx_seq_one_letter_code
_entity_poly.pdbx_strand_id
1 'polypeptide(L)'
;MPKSTDLQATFNINSNNQRQITSVLPPQIHMDRFKQQHNARSYRWRFGQYRPEVAQSLIRRGHLVRGLGRSPHRLARETLAALERFETCSGYDDIPALDRACHGVDAVVCAYGMDPRLQLDGQLLLLRAAERAEVNIYVAASWNGDWTKLGLGEHEAYDAYVSFRHHVEMTSPINPIFIYIGIFAETIFSMFGHGHVGPDMPLVWDPNTKTMNIWGSGHTTWFWTTESDAAEFTAEIILRDDAAEGGF
;
A
#
# COMPACT_ATOMS: atom_id res chain seq x y z
N MET A 1 24.60 -25.69 25.49
CA MET A 1 23.68 -26.64 26.18
C MET A 1 23.95 -26.52 27.68
N PRO A 2 22.94 -26.50 28.58
CA PRO A 2 21.67 -27.26 28.63
C PRO A 2 20.42 -26.33 28.73
N LYS A 3 19.15 -26.70 28.90
CA LYS A 3 18.26 -27.88 28.70
C LYS A 3 16.81 -27.31 28.76
N SER A 4 15.87 -27.99 28.10
CA SER A 4 14.44 -27.72 28.03
C SER A 4 13.72 -27.71 29.39
N THR A 5 12.61 -26.95 29.48
CA THR A 5 11.51 -27.25 30.41
C THR A 5 10.17 -27.00 29.72
N ASP A 6 9.33 -28.03 29.74
CA ASP A 6 8.01 -28.13 29.14
C ASP A 6 6.95 -27.28 29.86
N LEU A 7 5.97 -26.77 29.11
CA LEU A 7 4.70 -26.27 29.66
C LEU A 7 3.64 -27.36 29.53
N GLN A 8 3.22 -27.90 30.67
CA GLN A 8 2.15 -28.88 30.80
C GLN A 8 0.77 -28.21 30.63
N ALA A 9 -0.10 -28.82 29.83
CA ALA A 9 -1.54 -28.54 29.84
C ALA A 9 -2.27 -29.72 30.51
N THR A 10 -2.96 -29.45 31.60
CA THR A 10 -3.72 -30.42 32.38
C THR A 10 -5.07 -30.70 31.70
N PHE A 11 -5.35 -31.96 31.37
CA PHE A 11 -6.67 -32.41 30.92
C PHE A 11 -7.51 -32.83 32.13
N ASN A 12 -8.70 -32.25 32.27
CA ASN A 12 -9.72 -32.76 33.20
C ASN A 12 -10.85 -33.39 32.38
N ILE A 13 -10.97 -34.71 32.49
CA ILE A 13 -12.01 -35.50 31.83
C ILE A 13 -13.23 -35.48 32.75
N ASN A 14 -14.36 -34.98 32.26
CA ASN A 14 -15.64 -35.18 32.93
C ASN A 14 -16.62 -35.91 32.01
N SER A 15 -17.28 -36.89 32.59
CA SER A 15 -18.09 -37.92 31.94
C SER A 15 -19.40 -37.35 31.39
N ASN A 16 -19.45 -37.08 30.09
CA ASN A 16 -20.64 -37.33 29.26
C ASN A 16 -20.29 -37.17 27.78
N ASN A 17 -20.56 -38.23 27.02
CA ASN A 17 -20.13 -38.44 25.65
C ASN A 17 -20.99 -37.65 24.64
N GLN A 18 -20.82 -36.33 24.56
CA GLN A 18 -21.42 -35.50 23.51
C GLN A 18 -20.40 -34.51 22.92
N ARG A 19 -20.12 -34.64 21.62
CA ARG A 19 -19.41 -33.62 20.85
C ARG A 19 -20.39 -32.52 20.46
N GLN A 20 -20.28 -31.35 21.09
CA GLN A 20 -20.87 -30.10 20.59
C GLN A 20 -19.75 -29.24 20.01
N ILE A 21 -19.89 -28.84 18.75
CA ILE A 21 -19.10 -27.77 18.14
C ILE A 21 -19.85 -26.48 18.40
N THR A 22 -19.28 -25.60 19.23
CA THR A 22 -19.77 -24.23 19.44
C THR A 22 -18.84 -23.29 18.69
N SER A 23 -19.38 -22.53 17.74
CA SER A 23 -18.66 -21.44 17.06
C SER A 23 -18.34 -20.34 18.07
N VAL A 24 -17.06 -20.11 18.36
CA VAL A 24 -16.60 -18.98 19.16
C VAL A 24 -16.33 -17.83 18.21
N LEU A 25 -17.22 -16.86 18.16
CA LEU A 25 -16.95 -15.55 17.54
C LEU A 25 -15.86 -14.83 18.35
N PRO A 26 -14.90 -14.14 17.71
CA PRO A 26 -13.89 -13.38 18.43
C PRO A 26 -14.51 -12.20 19.21
N PRO A 27 -13.90 -11.79 20.34
CA PRO A 27 -14.47 -10.77 21.22
C PRO A 27 -14.49 -9.40 20.53
N GLN A 28 -15.63 -8.70 20.63
CA GLN A 28 -15.72 -7.27 20.36
C GLN A 28 -14.82 -6.52 21.35
N ILE A 29 -13.65 -6.09 20.90
CA ILE A 29 -12.79 -5.20 21.67
C ILE A 29 -13.39 -3.80 21.60
N HIS A 30 -13.80 -3.30 22.76
CA HIS A 30 -14.34 -1.97 23.03
C HIS A 30 -13.46 -0.87 22.42
N MET A 31 -13.97 -0.19 21.39
CA MET A 31 -13.36 0.98 20.71
C MET A 31 -13.28 2.26 21.59
N ASP A 32 -13.67 2.19 22.86
CA ASP A 32 -13.84 3.39 23.68
C ASP A 32 -12.60 3.78 24.50
N ARG A 33 -11.59 2.91 24.63
CA ARG A 33 -10.33 3.26 25.33
C ARG A 33 -9.23 3.86 24.44
N PHE A 34 -9.38 3.82 23.12
CA PHE A 34 -8.37 4.39 22.20
C PHE A 34 -8.51 5.92 22.03
N LYS A 35 -9.66 6.49 22.42
CA LYS A 35 -9.98 7.91 22.22
C LYS A 35 -9.47 8.87 23.31
N GLN A 36 -8.80 8.39 24.35
CA GLN A 36 -8.47 9.21 25.52
C GLN A 36 -6.99 9.61 25.70
N GLN A 37 -6.08 9.31 24.76
CA GLN A 37 -4.66 9.68 24.95
C GLN A 37 -3.93 10.34 23.78
N HIS A 38 -4.57 10.56 22.63
CA HIS A 38 -3.92 11.26 21.52
C HIS A 38 -4.56 12.63 21.31
N ASN A 39 -3.98 13.60 22.02
CA ASN A 39 -4.17 15.03 21.76
C ASN A 39 -3.83 15.29 20.28
N ALA A 40 -4.78 15.90 19.57
CA ALA A 40 -4.80 16.09 18.12
C ALA A 40 -3.43 16.50 17.53
N ARG A 41 -2.74 15.53 16.90
CA ARG A 41 -1.70 15.82 15.91
C ARG A 41 -2.40 15.87 14.55
N SER A 42 -2.43 17.04 13.92
CA SER A 42 -2.96 17.21 12.57
C SER A 42 -1.98 16.57 11.60
N TYR A 43 -2.26 15.37 11.12
CA TYR A 43 -1.41 14.68 10.15
C TYR A 43 -1.90 14.89 8.72
N ARG A 44 -0.98 15.16 7.79
CA ARG A 44 -1.29 15.58 6.42
C ARG A 44 -0.59 14.69 5.37
N TRP A 45 -1.31 14.20 4.35
CA TRP A 45 -0.86 13.12 3.41
C TRP A 45 -1.06 13.45 1.91
N ARG A 46 -0.39 12.74 0.97
CA ARG A 46 -0.53 12.90 -0.50
C ARG A 46 -0.68 11.56 -1.27
N PHE A 47 -1.46 11.54 -2.37
CA PHE A 47 -1.58 10.41 -3.33
C PHE A 47 -1.17 10.73 -4.78
N GLY A 48 -0.52 9.76 -5.43
CA GLY A 48 -0.34 9.67 -6.89
C GLY A 48 -1.49 8.92 -7.57
N GLN A 49 -1.57 9.01 -8.89
CA GLN A 49 -2.66 8.48 -9.72
C GLN A 49 -2.75 6.93 -9.63
N TYR A 50 -3.52 6.39 -8.66
CA TYR A 50 -4.33 5.15 -8.74
C TYR A 50 -4.85 4.55 -7.40
N ARG A 51 -4.93 5.23 -6.25
CA ARG A 51 -5.50 4.61 -5.02
C ARG A 51 -6.33 5.53 -4.12
N PRO A 52 -7.61 5.80 -4.43
CA PRO A 52 -8.50 6.50 -3.50
C PRO A 52 -8.70 5.76 -2.17
N GLU A 53 -8.45 4.45 -2.12
CA GLU A 53 -8.67 3.59 -0.96
C GLU A 53 -7.78 4.00 0.22
N VAL A 54 -6.50 4.30 -0.02
CA VAL A 54 -5.57 4.71 1.04
C VAL A 54 -5.96 6.10 1.56
N ALA A 55 -6.39 7.00 0.67
CA ALA A 55 -6.90 8.32 1.06
C ALA A 55 -8.12 8.18 1.97
N GLN A 56 -9.09 7.36 1.58
CA GLN A 56 -10.28 7.10 2.37
C GLN A 56 -9.97 6.42 3.71
N SER A 57 -9.04 5.48 3.71
CA SER A 57 -8.54 4.78 4.90
C SER A 57 -7.98 5.78 5.93
N LEU A 58 -7.15 6.73 5.50
CA LEU A 58 -6.60 7.79 6.37
C LEU A 58 -7.66 8.81 6.80
N ILE A 59 -8.56 9.21 5.91
CA ILE A 59 -9.68 10.12 6.22
C ILE A 59 -10.59 9.51 7.29
N ARG A 60 -10.94 8.22 7.18
CA ARG A 60 -11.76 7.51 8.17
C ARG A 60 -11.12 7.45 9.55
N ARG A 61 -9.78 7.45 9.61
CA ARG A 61 -8.99 7.52 10.85
C ARG A 61 -8.83 8.94 11.41
N GLY A 62 -9.40 9.95 10.73
CA GLY A 62 -9.40 11.34 11.18
C GLY A 62 -8.19 12.16 10.72
N HIS A 63 -7.44 11.69 9.72
CA HIS A 63 -6.30 12.43 9.19
C HIS A 63 -6.69 13.39 8.06
N LEU A 64 -5.91 14.46 7.89
CA LEU A 64 -6.07 15.39 6.78
C LEU A 64 -5.36 14.83 5.55
N VAL A 65 -6.06 14.74 4.42
CA VAL A 65 -5.46 14.19 3.20
C VAL A 65 -5.51 15.22 2.10
N ARG A 66 -4.35 15.44 1.45
CA ARG A 66 -4.26 16.19 0.20
C ARG A 66 -4.19 15.24 -0.99
N GLY A 67 -4.82 15.58 -2.09
CA GLY A 67 -4.63 14.90 -3.37
C GLY A 67 -3.56 15.62 -4.22
N LEU A 68 -2.83 14.88 -5.05
CA LEU A 68 -2.15 15.47 -6.21
C LEU A 68 -2.55 14.70 -7.47
N GLY A 69 -2.92 15.42 -8.52
CA GLY A 69 -2.90 14.83 -9.86
C GLY A 69 -3.18 15.84 -10.95
N ARG A 70 -3.24 15.34 -12.19
CA ARG A 70 -3.57 16.17 -13.36
C ARG A 70 -5.00 16.67 -13.36
N SER A 71 -5.89 15.95 -12.69
CA SER A 71 -7.26 16.40 -12.57
C SER A 71 -8.03 15.76 -11.42
N PRO A 72 -8.80 16.57 -10.67
CA PRO A 72 -9.59 16.07 -9.54
C PRO A 72 -10.82 15.25 -9.97
N HIS A 73 -11.31 15.40 -11.21
CA HIS A 73 -12.50 14.69 -11.71
C HIS A 73 -12.32 13.17 -11.85
N ARG A 74 -11.08 12.68 -11.71
CA ARG A 74 -10.79 11.24 -11.68
C ARG A 74 -11.08 10.59 -10.33
N LEU A 75 -11.31 11.39 -9.29
CA LEU A 75 -11.72 10.91 -7.97
C LEU A 75 -13.26 10.93 -7.88
N ALA A 76 -13.80 9.96 -7.13
CA ALA A 76 -15.20 10.03 -6.71
C ALA A 76 -15.47 11.34 -5.96
N ARG A 77 -16.66 11.91 -6.17
CA ARG A 77 -17.01 13.24 -5.64
C ARG A 77 -16.91 13.29 -4.12
N GLU A 78 -17.30 12.19 -3.47
CA GLU A 78 -17.28 11.99 -2.03
C GLU A 78 -15.84 12.00 -1.51
N THR A 79 -14.91 11.36 -2.22
CA THR A 79 -13.49 11.35 -1.86
C THR A 79 -12.89 12.73 -2.04
N LEU A 80 -13.16 13.40 -3.18
CA LEU A 80 -12.65 14.74 -3.44
C LEU A 80 -13.15 15.76 -2.41
N ALA A 81 -14.42 15.67 -2.01
CA ALA A 81 -15.01 16.55 -1.00
C ALA A 81 -14.43 16.34 0.41
N ALA A 82 -13.91 15.15 0.69
CA ALA A 82 -13.29 14.81 1.97
C ALA A 82 -11.79 15.16 2.03
N LEU A 83 -11.16 15.51 0.90
CA LEU A 83 -9.78 15.98 0.89
C LEU A 83 -9.68 17.38 1.53
N GLU A 84 -8.62 17.59 2.29
CA GLU A 84 -8.25 18.92 2.79
C GLU A 84 -7.94 19.86 1.62
N ARG A 85 -7.26 19.35 0.59
CA ARG A 85 -6.89 20.10 -0.61
C ARG A 85 -6.59 19.15 -1.76
N PHE A 86 -6.81 19.58 -3.00
CA PHE A 86 -6.30 18.90 -4.19
C PHE A 86 -5.33 19.82 -4.94
N GLU A 87 -4.09 19.38 -5.10
CA GLU A 87 -3.08 20.08 -5.87
C GLU A 87 -3.10 19.57 -7.32
N THR A 88 -3.31 20.48 -8.26
CA THR A 88 -3.26 20.14 -9.68
C THR A 88 -1.84 20.28 -10.19
N CYS A 89 -1.39 19.33 -11.02
CA CYS A 89 -0.11 19.39 -11.73
C CYS A 89 -0.30 19.19 -13.24
N SER A 90 0.61 19.73 -14.05
CA SER A 90 0.63 19.46 -15.50
C SER A 90 1.15 18.04 -15.82
N GLY A 91 2.07 17.54 -15.01
CA GLY A 91 2.76 16.27 -15.19
C GLY A 91 3.46 15.79 -13.92
N TYR A 92 4.23 14.71 -14.04
CA TYR A 92 5.09 14.22 -12.94
C TYR A 92 6.34 15.08 -12.74
N ASP A 93 6.65 15.92 -13.72
CA ASP A 93 7.78 16.84 -13.83
C ASP A 93 7.42 18.29 -13.42
N ASP A 94 6.19 18.55 -13.00
CA ASP A 94 5.74 19.84 -12.46
C ASP A 94 6.27 20.07 -11.04
N ILE A 95 7.57 20.36 -10.93
CA ILE A 95 8.27 20.54 -9.65
C ILE A 95 7.56 21.54 -8.73
N PRO A 96 7.10 22.73 -9.19
CA PRO A 96 6.36 23.64 -8.32
C PRO A 96 5.08 23.03 -7.74
N ALA A 97 4.34 22.21 -8.50
CA ALA A 97 3.18 21.51 -7.96
C ALA A 97 3.57 20.42 -6.96
N LEU A 98 4.66 19.70 -7.22
CA LEU A 98 5.18 18.70 -6.28
C LEU A 98 5.57 19.35 -4.94
N ASP A 99 6.26 20.49 -4.97
CA ASP A 99 6.70 21.22 -3.78
C ASP A 99 5.51 21.74 -2.97
N ARG A 100 4.53 22.39 -3.63
CA ARG A 100 3.30 22.84 -2.96
C ARG A 100 2.58 21.70 -2.27
N ALA A 101 2.53 20.53 -2.91
CA ALA A 101 1.84 19.38 -2.38
C ALA A 101 2.56 18.75 -1.18
N CYS A 102 3.90 18.76 -1.15
CA CYS A 102 4.68 18.24 -0.02
C CYS A 102 4.81 19.23 1.14
N HIS A 103 4.63 20.53 0.91
CA HIS A 103 4.83 21.52 1.96
C HIS A 103 3.92 21.32 3.20
N GLY A 104 4.52 21.04 4.35
CA GLY A 104 3.81 20.87 5.63
C GLY A 104 2.94 19.61 5.70
N VAL A 105 3.35 18.54 4.99
CA VAL A 105 2.81 17.19 5.14
C VAL A 105 3.68 16.38 6.08
N ASP A 106 3.12 15.39 6.77
CA ASP A 106 3.88 14.50 7.66
C ASP A 106 4.41 13.28 6.90
N ALA A 107 3.75 12.92 5.80
CA ALA A 107 4.26 11.93 4.86
C ALA A 107 3.73 12.08 3.44
N VAL A 108 4.36 11.34 2.55
CA VAL A 108 3.97 11.22 1.14
C VAL A 108 3.70 9.77 0.79
N VAL A 109 2.58 9.51 0.11
CA VAL A 109 2.28 8.21 -0.49
C VAL A 109 2.34 8.33 -2.01
N CYS A 110 3.40 7.80 -2.60
CA CYS A 110 3.56 7.72 -4.04
C CYS A 110 2.69 6.59 -4.58
N ALA A 111 1.57 6.92 -5.21
CA ALA A 111 0.66 5.96 -5.84
C ALA A 111 0.69 6.08 -7.37
N TYR A 112 1.89 6.20 -7.96
CA TYR A 112 2.02 6.21 -9.41
C TYR A 112 1.78 4.83 -10.03
N GLY A 113 1.10 4.82 -11.19
CA GLY A 113 0.85 3.61 -11.97
C GLY A 113 2.09 3.09 -12.70
N MET A 114 2.01 1.88 -13.25
CA MET A 114 3.11 1.14 -13.88
C MET A 114 3.57 1.71 -15.24
N ASP A 115 4.13 2.92 -15.21
CA ASP A 115 4.87 3.53 -16.33
C ASP A 115 6.33 3.71 -15.89
N PRO A 116 7.34 3.18 -16.61
CA PRO A 116 8.73 3.27 -16.19
C PRO A 116 9.22 4.68 -15.88
N ARG A 117 8.71 5.70 -16.59
CA ARG A 117 9.05 7.12 -16.32
C ARG A 117 8.48 7.57 -14.99
N LEU A 118 7.29 7.10 -14.62
CA LEU A 118 6.71 7.40 -13.31
C LEU A 118 7.41 6.63 -12.19
N GLN A 119 7.77 5.36 -12.44
CA GLN A 119 8.38 4.47 -11.45
C GLN A 119 9.83 4.83 -11.12
N LEU A 120 10.55 5.46 -12.05
CA LEU A 120 11.87 6.01 -11.79
C LEU A 120 11.81 7.54 -11.63
N ASP A 121 11.66 8.28 -12.74
CA ASP A 121 11.81 9.75 -12.73
C ASP A 121 10.75 10.42 -11.85
N GLY A 122 9.48 10.04 -12.00
CA GLY A 122 8.37 10.61 -11.23
C GLY A 122 8.55 10.41 -9.72
N GLN A 123 8.87 9.19 -9.30
CA GLN A 123 9.10 8.90 -7.88
C GLN A 123 10.29 9.68 -7.33
N LEU A 124 11.40 9.78 -8.09
CA LEU A 124 12.56 10.56 -7.69
C LEU A 124 12.18 12.03 -7.50
N LEU A 125 11.48 12.65 -8.46
CA LEU A 125 11.08 14.04 -8.36
C LEU A 125 10.15 14.30 -7.17
N LEU A 126 9.22 13.37 -6.90
CA LEU A 126 8.36 13.44 -5.73
C LEU A 126 9.15 13.26 -4.42
N LEU A 127 10.08 12.31 -4.37
CA LEU A 127 10.95 12.12 -3.21
C LEU A 127 11.76 13.38 -2.92
N ARG A 128 12.35 14.03 -3.95
CA ARG A 128 13.09 15.28 -3.75
C ARG A 128 12.21 16.42 -3.27
N ALA A 129 10.94 16.47 -3.68
CA ALA A 129 9.98 17.43 -3.14
C ALA A 129 9.65 17.14 -1.66
N ALA A 130 9.56 15.86 -1.29
CA ALA A 130 9.39 15.44 0.10
C ALA A 130 10.60 15.83 0.96
N GLU A 131 11.83 15.60 0.49
CA GLU A 131 13.07 16.01 1.17
C GLU A 131 13.13 17.53 1.39
N ARG A 132 12.82 18.34 0.36
CA ARG A 132 12.77 19.80 0.47
C ARG A 132 11.73 20.29 1.49
N ALA A 133 10.68 19.50 1.71
CA ALA A 133 9.64 19.76 2.68
C ALA A 133 9.90 19.12 4.05
N GLU A 134 11.09 18.54 4.26
CA GLU A 134 11.51 17.90 5.51
C GLU A 134 10.60 16.73 5.93
N VAL A 135 10.02 16.04 4.94
CA VAL A 135 9.18 14.86 5.14
C VAL A 135 10.06 13.63 5.29
N ASN A 136 9.86 12.84 6.34
CA ASN A 136 10.66 11.64 6.61
C ASN A 136 9.92 10.32 6.34
N ILE A 137 8.59 10.33 6.28
CA ILE A 137 7.80 9.15 5.94
C ILE A 137 7.45 9.22 4.45
N TYR A 138 7.92 8.24 3.68
CA TYR A 138 7.65 8.17 2.25
C TYR A 138 7.30 6.74 1.87
N VAL A 139 6.08 6.51 1.38
CA VAL A 139 5.68 5.22 0.81
C VAL A 139 5.90 5.27 -0.69
N ALA A 140 6.81 4.43 -1.19
CA ALA A 140 7.09 4.30 -2.61
C ALA A 140 5.97 3.52 -3.31
N ALA A 141 5.76 3.81 -4.60
CA ALA A 141 4.87 3.02 -5.44
C ALA A 141 5.44 1.61 -5.56
N SER A 142 4.84 0.65 -4.84
CA SER A 142 5.47 -0.66 -4.67
C SER A 142 4.50 -1.81 -4.40
N TRP A 143 3.17 -1.60 -4.47
CA TRP A 143 2.15 -2.64 -4.32
C TRP A 143 2.12 -3.63 -5.50
N ASN A 144 3.18 -4.42 -5.63
CA ASN A 144 3.41 -5.40 -6.67
C ASN A 144 4.21 -6.58 -6.09
N GLY A 145 4.86 -7.36 -6.96
CA GLY A 145 5.68 -8.50 -6.55
C GLY A 145 6.95 -8.07 -5.83
N ASP A 146 7.50 -8.97 -5.01
CA ASP A 146 8.80 -8.77 -4.37
C ASP A 146 9.92 -8.83 -5.42
N TRP A 147 10.47 -7.66 -5.74
CA TRP A 147 11.60 -7.48 -6.65
C TRP A 147 12.93 -7.24 -5.91
N THR A 148 12.98 -7.40 -4.58
CA THR A 148 14.18 -7.07 -3.77
C THR A 148 15.43 -7.89 -4.12
N LYS A 149 15.22 -9.07 -4.72
CA LYS A 149 16.27 -10.02 -5.10
C LYS A 149 16.58 -10.00 -6.59
N LEU A 150 15.87 -9.20 -7.37
CA LEU A 150 16.03 -9.15 -8.82
C LEU A 150 17.23 -8.29 -9.20
N GLY A 151 18.03 -8.80 -10.13
CA GLY A 151 18.97 -8.00 -10.91
C GLY A 151 18.27 -7.24 -12.05
N LEU A 152 18.94 -6.21 -12.56
CA LEU A 152 18.47 -5.52 -13.77
C LEU A 152 18.44 -6.49 -14.96
N GLY A 153 17.34 -6.48 -15.72
CA GLY A 153 17.12 -7.33 -16.89
C GLY A 153 16.58 -8.73 -16.56
N GLU A 154 16.46 -9.12 -15.29
CA GLU A 154 15.81 -10.40 -14.91
C GLU A 154 14.28 -10.32 -15.04
N HIS A 155 13.72 -9.13 -14.80
CA HIS A 155 12.32 -8.84 -15.05
C HIS A 155 12.18 -7.35 -15.40
N GLU A 156 12.21 -7.03 -16.69
CA GLU A 156 12.29 -5.67 -17.23
C GLU A 156 11.23 -4.70 -16.67
N ALA A 157 10.02 -5.19 -16.38
CA ALA A 157 8.97 -4.38 -15.76
C ALA A 157 9.32 -3.86 -14.35
N TYR A 158 10.29 -4.47 -13.67
CA TYR A 158 10.76 -4.09 -12.34
C TYR A 158 12.08 -3.30 -12.35
N ASP A 159 12.75 -3.17 -13.50
CA ASP A 159 14.06 -2.50 -13.59
C ASP A 159 14.00 -1.04 -13.11
N ALA A 160 12.89 -0.35 -13.37
CA ALA A 160 12.67 1.02 -12.89
C ALA A 160 12.59 1.10 -11.36
N TYR A 161 11.98 0.11 -10.70
CA TYR A 161 11.86 0.06 -9.23
C TYR A 161 13.20 -0.29 -8.58
N VAL A 162 13.91 -1.28 -9.14
CA VAL A 162 15.27 -1.65 -8.70
C VAL A 162 16.21 -0.45 -8.82
N SER A 163 16.15 0.26 -9.96
CA SER A 163 16.94 1.47 -10.19
C SER A 163 16.58 2.61 -9.24
N PHE A 164 15.29 2.85 -9.00
CA PHE A 164 14.81 3.84 -8.04
C PHE A 164 15.35 3.54 -6.64
N ARG A 165 15.16 2.32 -6.14
CA ARG A 165 15.63 1.89 -4.82
C ARG A 165 17.13 2.10 -4.66
N HIS A 166 17.94 1.56 -5.57
CA HIS A 166 19.39 1.70 -5.49
C HIS A 166 19.82 3.17 -5.52
N HIS A 167 19.21 3.99 -6.38
CA HIS A 167 19.52 5.41 -6.43
C HIS A 167 19.22 6.10 -5.09
N VAL A 168 18.05 5.85 -4.51
CA VAL A 168 17.61 6.46 -3.25
C VAL A 168 18.50 6.03 -2.08
N GLU A 169 18.82 4.74 -1.96
CA GLU A 169 19.73 4.20 -0.92
C GLU A 169 21.09 4.92 -0.90
N MET A 170 21.58 5.37 -2.06
CA MET A 170 22.87 6.07 -2.17
C MET A 170 22.79 7.59 -1.95
N THR A 171 21.61 8.20 -2.09
CA THR A 171 21.51 9.65 -2.32
C THR A 171 20.47 10.36 -1.48
N SER A 172 19.65 9.63 -0.72
CA SER A 172 18.57 10.20 0.09
C SER A 172 18.76 9.88 1.57
N PRO A 173 18.45 10.82 2.48
CA PRO A 173 18.30 10.51 3.90
C PRO A 173 16.97 9.81 4.20
N ILE A 174 15.99 9.84 3.28
CA ILE A 174 14.72 9.15 3.45
C ILE A 174 14.94 7.69 3.06
N ASN A 175 14.61 6.76 3.96
CA ASN A 175 14.46 5.35 3.62
C ASN A 175 13.00 5.09 3.24
N PRO A 176 12.64 4.89 1.96
CA PRO A 176 11.24 4.69 1.58
C PRO A 176 10.68 3.39 2.16
N ILE A 177 9.39 3.41 2.45
CA ILE A 177 8.59 2.22 2.74
C ILE A 177 8.19 1.59 1.39
N PHE A 178 8.45 0.31 1.23
CA PHE A 178 8.02 -0.50 0.10
C PHE A 178 7.06 -1.59 0.58
N ILE A 179 5.93 -1.77 -0.10
CA ILE A 179 4.86 -2.68 0.33
C ILE A 179 4.62 -3.72 -0.75
N TYR A 180 5.09 -4.95 -0.55
CA TYR A 180 4.86 -6.04 -1.50
C TYR A 180 3.60 -6.82 -1.19
N ILE A 181 2.75 -6.96 -2.21
CA ILE A 181 1.45 -7.64 -2.07
C ILE A 181 1.28 -8.81 -3.04
N GLY A 182 2.25 -9.02 -3.93
CA GLY A 182 2.08 -9.89 -5.09
C GLY A 182 1.20 -9.22 -6.14
N ILE A 183 -0.09 -9.57 -6.17
CA ILE A 183 -1.05 -9.07 -7.15
C ILE A 183 -2.37 -8.64 -6.48
N PHE A 184 -3.03 -7.62 -7.03
CA PHE A 184 -4.36 -7.25 -6.57
C PHE A 184 -5.40 -8.28 -7.01
N ALA A 185 -6.31 -8.63 -6.11
CA ALA A 185 -7.47 -9.46 -6.40
C ALA A 185 -8.26 -8.88 -7.58
N GLU A 186 -8.42 -7.56 -7.60
CA GLU A 186 -9.15 -6.81 -8.61
C GLU A 186 -8.51 -6.98 -10.00
N THR A 187 -7.18 -7.04 -10.06
CA THR A 187 -6.44 -7.34 -11.30
C THR A 187 -6.56 -8.81 -11.70
N ILE A 188 -6.47 -9.76 -10.75
CA ILE A 188 -6.69 -11.20 -11.03
C ILE A 188 -8.08 -11.40 -11.65
N PHE A 189 -9.11 -10.89 -11.00
CA PHE A 189 -10.49 -11.10 -11.41
C PHE A 189 -10.97 -10.12 -12.48
N SER A 190 -10.05 -9.30 -13.02
CA SER A 190 -10.30 -8.40 -14.15
C SER A 190 -11.50 -7.48 -13.91
N MET A 191 -11.55 -6.92 -12.70
CA MET A 191 -12.55 -5.93 -12.34
C MET A 191 -12.37 -4.69 -13.22
N PHE A 192 -13.49 -4.21 -13.78
CA PHE A 192 -13.48 -3.06 -14.66
C PHE A 192 -12.79 -1.85 -13.99
N GLY A 193 -11.73 -1.34 -14.61
CA GLY A 193 -10.98 -0.18 -14.11
C GLY A 193 -9.78 -0.49 -13.21
N HIS A 194 -9.51 -1.76 -12.87
CA HIS A 194 -8.47 -2.17 -11.91
C HIS A 194 -7.22 -2.82 -12.55
N GLY A 195 -6.89 -2.39 -13.77
CA GLY A 195 -5.77 -2.91 -14.55
C GLY A 195 -6.04 -4.28 -15.16
N HIS A 196 -5.17 -4.68 -16.09
CA HIS A 196 -5.17 -6.00 -16.71
C HIS A 196 -3.72 -6.49 -16.79
N VAL A 197 -3.53 -7.81 -16.75
CA VAL A 197 -2.22 -8.44 -16.94
C VAL A 197 -1.83 -8.42 -18.42
N GLY A 198 -1.46 -7.25 -18.96
CA GLY A 198 -0.95 -7.10 -20.32
C GLY A 198 -1.97 -6.58 -21.35
N PRO A 199 -1.50 -6.10 -22.52
CA PRO A 199 -2.33 -5.43 -23.52
C PRO A 199 -3.28 -6.37 -24.29
N ASP A 200 -2.90 -7.65 -24.45
CA ASP A 200 -3.60 -8.63 -25.29
C ASP A 200 -3.83 -9.99 -24.58
N MET A 201 -3.61 -10.05 -23.26
CA MET A 201 -3.72 -11.32 -22.54
C MET A 201 -5.18 -11.62 -22.20
N PRO A 202 -5.63 -12.88 -22.33
CA PRO A 202 -6.92 -13.26 -21.79
C PRO A 202 -6.91 -13.03 -20.28
N LEU A 203 -8.04 -12.54 -19.77
CA LEU A 203 -8.25 -12.31 -18.34
C LEU A 203 -7.75 -13.53 -17.55
N VAL A 204 -7.01 -13.33 -16.44
CA VAL A 204 -6.60 -14.45 -15.58
C VAL A 204 -7.83 -15.27 -15.23
N TRP A 205 -8.94 -14.60 -14.93
CA TRP A 205 -10.26 -15.17 -14.73
C TRP A 205 -11.22 -14.81 -15.87
N ASP A 206 -11.82 -15.82 -16.53
CA ASP A 206 -12.94 -15.62 -17.44
C ASP A 206 -14.27 -15.79 -16.68
N PRO A 207 -15.05 -14.71 -16.47
CA PRO A 207 -16.31 -14.78 -15.74
C PRO A 207 -17.42 -15.54 -16.49
N ASN A 208 -17.33 -15.64 -17.82
CA ASN A 208 -18.35 -16.31 -18.64
C ASN A 208 -18.20 -17.83 -18.56
N THR A 209 -16.97 -18.32 -18.76
CA THR A 209 -16.68 -19.75 -18.73
C THR A 209 -16.36 -20.26 -17.33
N LYS A 210 -16.11 -19.35 -16.37
CA LYS A 210 -15.67 -19.65 -15.00
C LYS A 210 -14.35 -20.42 -14.97
N THR A 211 -13.43 -20.04 -15.86
CA THR A 211 -12.12 -20.67 -16.00
C THR A 211 -10.99 -19.70 -15.67
N MET A 212 -9.83 -20.26 -15.30
CA MET A 212 -8.64 -19.49 -14.98
C MET A 212 -7.53 -19.83 -15.99
N ASN A 213 -6.96 -18.81 -16.64
CA ASN A 213 -5.80 -18.95 -17.49
C ASN A 213 -4.54 -18.93 -16.63
N ILE A 214 -3.80 -20.05 -16.63
CA ILE A 214 -2.64 -20.26 -15.78
C ILE A 214 -1.39 -20.37 -16.63
N TRP A 215 -0.40 -19.54 -16.33
CA TRP A 215 0.93 -19.63 -16.93
C TRP A 215 1.81 -20.61 -16.16
N GLY A 216 2.58 -21.42 -16.89
CA GLY A 216 3.49 -22.40 -16.32
C GLY A 216 2.79 -23.69 -15.88
N SER A 217 3.24 -24.27 -14.77
CA SER A 217 2.78 -25.59 -14.29
C SER A 217 1.46 -25.55 -13.51
N GLY A 218 1.02 -24.36 -13.11
CA GLY A 218 -0.13 -24.17 -12.22
C GLY A 218 0.08 -24.61 -10.77
N HIS A 219 1.32 -24.89 -10.38
CA HIS A 219 1.68 -25.22 -8.99
C HIS A 219 2.37 -24.07 -8.25
N THR A 220 2.56 -22.93 -8.91
CA THR A 220 3.15 -21.73 -8.31
C THR A 220 2.16 -21.07 -7.35
N THR A 221 2.57 -20.86 -6.10
CA THR A 221 1.78 -20.09 -5.13
C THR A 221 1.76 -18.63 -5.50
N TRP A 222 0.56 -18.03 -5.54
CA TRP A 222 0.37 -16.60 -5.75
C TRP A 222 -0.09 -15.95 -4.45
N PHE A 223 0.60 -14.88 -4.06
CA PHE A 223 0.15 -14.00 -2.99
C PHE A 223 -0.68 -12.88 -3.59
N TRP A 224 -1.81 -12.59 -2.97
CA TRP A 224 -2.72 -11.55 -3.43
C TRP A 224 -3.51 -10.96 -2.27
N THR A 225 -3.96 -9.73 -2.46
CA THR A 225 -4.78 -8.99 -1.50
C THR A 225 -5.75 -8.07 -2.25
N THR A 226 -6.76 -7.54 -1.57
CA THR A 226 -7.62 -6.50 -2.15
C THR A 226 -6.95 -5.13 -2.08
N GLU A 227 -7.33 -4.22 -2.97
CA GLU A 227 -6.90 -2.81 -2.91
C GLU A 227 -7.28 -2.17 -1.58
N SER A 228 -8.46 -2.53 -1.06
CA SER A 228 -8.95 -2.08 0.25
C SER A 228 -8.05 -2.54 1.38
N ASP A 229 -7.72 -3.84 1.46
CA ASP A 229 -6.87 -4.37 2.55
C ASP A 229 -5.44 -3.82 2.46
N ALA A 230 -4.90 -3.70 1.24
CA ALA A 230 -3.60 -3.04 1.04
C ALA A 230 -3.62 -1.60 1.52
N ALA A 231 -4.73 -0.89 1.33
CA ALA A 231 -4.88 0.49 1.78
C ALA A 231 -5.04 0.63 3.30
N GLU A 232 -5.77 -0.28 3.95
CA GLU A 232 -5.85 -0.35 5.40
C GLU A 232 -4.46 -0.66 5.99
N PHE A 233 -3.75 -1.65 5.45
CA PHE A 233 -2.41 -2.01 5.91
C PHE A 233 -1.38 -0.89 5.68
N THR A 234 -1.46 -0.20 4.55
CA THR A 234 -0.61 0.97 4.27
C THR A 234 -0.83 2.08 5.31
N ALA A 235 -2.09 2.37 5.64
CA ALA A 235 -2.40 3.37 6.66
C ALA A 235 -1.87 2.96 8.03
N GLU A 236 -1.98 1.69 8.42
CA GLU A 236 -1.40 1.22 9.68
C GLU A 236 0.13 1.32 9.69
N ILE A 237 0.82 0.95 8.61
CA ILE A 237 2.30 1.10 8.52
C ILE A 237 2.71 2.54 8.75
N ILE A 238 2.05 3.45 8.05
CA ILE A 238 2.28 4.88 8.11
C ILE A 238 2.14 5.45 9.53
N LEU A 239 1.23 4.88 10.34
CA LEU A 239 0.90 5.37 11.67
C LEU A 239 1.78 4.79 12.78
N ARG A 240 2.71 3.90 12.45
CA ARG A 240 3.67 3.37 13.43
C ARG A 240 4.68 4.44 13.84
N ASP A 241 5.13 4.37 15.08
CA ASP A 241 6.17 5.27 15.62
C ASP A 241 7.51 5.12 14.87
N ASP A 242 7.77 3.95 14.29
CA ASP A 242 8.96 3.61 13.51
C ASP A 242 8.78 3.75 11.99
N ALA A 243 7.67 4.35 11.52
CA ALA A 243 7.40 4.47 10.08
C ALA A 243 8.51 5.22 9.31
N ALA A 244 9.20 6.16 9.96
CA ALA A 244 10.32 6.89 9.36
C ALA A 244 11.60 6.05 9.21
N GLU A 245 11.69 4.88 9.85
CA GLU A 245 12.80 3.94 9.66
C GLU A 245 12.75 3.28 8.28
N GLY A 246 11.58 3.25 7.62
CA GLY A 246 11.41 2.80 6.25
C GLY A 246 11.63 1.29 6.04
N GLY A 247 11.89 0.90 4.78
CA GLY A 247 12.21 -0.48 4.41
C GLY A 247 11.01 -1.30 3.94
N PHE A 248 11.06 -2.61 4.22
CA PHE A 248 10.12 -3.63 3.75
C PHE A 248 9.33 -4.24 4.91
#